data_AF-A0A9X3C7U6-F1
#
_entry.id   AF-A0A9X3C7U6-F1
#
_cell.length_a   1.000
_cell.length_b   1.000
_cell.length_c   1.000
_cell.angle_alpha   90.00
_cell.angle_beta   90.00
_cell.angle_gamma   90.00
#
_symmetry.space_group_name_H-M   'P 1'
#
loop_
_entity.id
_entity.type
_entity.pdbx_description
1 polymer ?
#
loop_
_entity_poly.entity_id
_entity_poly.type
_entity_poly.pdbx_seq_one_letter_code
_entity_poly.pdbx_strand_id
1 'polypeptide(L)'
;MRILQNLGLAVCLFITSQSFYGQETTTNSSNQEILLNKEKENAKRALDNQKELKKRQDLLKQDQDKALKRQKKIESAQNKIERTKKDIKKTEDKNLKIQDELKLNKLPENKVHQRKIKSKQYELEVLKLQSKLTQQQQALSKLLDSK
;
A
#
# COMPACT_ATOMS: atom_id res chain seq x y z
N MET A 1 -50.02 -66.71 -44.70
CA MET A 1 -49.91 -65.27 -44.35
C MET A 1 -49.16 -64.96 -43.05
N ARG A 2 -49.04 -65.86 -42.07
CA ARG A 2 -48.35 -65.56 -40.79
C ARG A 2 -46.81 -65.41 -40.92
N ILE A 3 -46.18 -66.17 -41.83
CA ILE A 3 -44.71 -66.14 -42.02
C ILE A 3 -44.25 -64.82 -42.66
N LEU A 4 -45.01 -64.29 -43.63
CA LEU A 4 -44.71 -63.00 -44.28
C LEU A 4 -44.84 -61.81 -43.32
N GLN A 5 -45.82 -61.85 -42.40
CA GLN A 5 -45.99 -60.83 -41.36
C GLN A 5 -44.86 -60.85 -40.33
N ASN A 6 -44.42 -62.05 -39.92
CA ASN A 6 -43.30 -62.20 -38.98
C ASN A 6 -41.97 -61.75 -39.60
N LEU A 7 -41.77 -61.96 -40.90
CA LEU A 7 -40.58 -61.48 -41.62
C LEU A 7 -40.55 -59.95 -41.74
N GLY A 8 -41.69 -59.33 -42.06
CA GLY A 8 -41.80 -57.86 -42.13
C GLY A 8 -41.56 -57.17 -40.79
N LEU A 9 -42.07 -57.75 -39.70
CA LEU A 9 -41.80 -57.26 -38.34
C LEU A 9 -40.32 -57.39 -37.96
N ALA A 10 -39.67 -58.51 -38.31
CA ALA A 10 -38.25 -58.70 -38.04
C ALA A 10 -37.38 -57.68 -38.80
N VAL A 11 -37.68 -57.41 -40.08
CA VAL A 11 -36.95 -56.41 -40.88
C VAL A 11 -37.15 -54.99 -40.32
N CYS A 12 -38.37 -54.64 -39.91
CA CYS A 12 -38.63 -53.35 -39.26
C CYS A 12 -37.83 -53.17 -37.96
N LEU A 13 -37.74 -54.21 -37.11
CA LEU A 13 -36.96 -54.16 -35.87
C LEU A 13 -35.45 -54.02 -36.11
N PHE A 14 -34.93 -54.66 -37.16
CA PHE A 14 -33.52 -54.52 -37.54
C PHE A 14 -33.20 -53.10 -38.01
N ILE A 15 -34.07 -52.47 -38.82
CA ILE A 15 -33.85 -51.11 -39.32
C ILE A 15 -33.97 -50.07 -38.19
N THR A 16 -34.93 -50.23 -37.26
CA THR A 16 -35.09 -49.29 -36.13
C THR A 16 -33.97 -49.42 -35.10
N SER A 17 -33.37 -50.60 -34.93
CA SER A 17 -32.24 -50.79 -34.02
C SER A 17 -31.00 -49.99 -34.44
N GLN A 18 -30.63 -49.99 -35.73
CA GLN A 18 -29.48 -49.24 -36.22
C GLN A 18 -29.68 -47.72 -36.11
N SER A 19 -30.90 -47.23 -36.39
CA SER A 19 -31.25 -45.82 -36.23
C SER A 19 -31.19 -45.37 -34.77
N PHE A 20 -31.59 -46.23 -33.81
CA PHE A 20 -31.52 -45.95 -32.38
C PHE A 20 -30.05 -45.85 -31.90
N TYR A 21 -29.20 -46.82 -32.25
CA TYR A 21 -27.77 -46.79 -31.90
C TYR A 21 -27.02 -45.63 -32.57
N GLY A 22 -27.36 -45.26 -33.81
CA GLY A 22 -26.80 -44.09 -34.50
C GLY A 22 -27.19 -42.76 -33.84
N GLN A 23 -28.43 -42.67 -33.35
CA GLN A 23 -28.91 -41.48 -32.65
C GLN A 23 -28.28 -41.36 -31.24
N GLU A 24 -28.16 -42.45 -30.49
CA GLU A 24 -27.47 -42.48 -29.20
C GLU A 24 -25.98 -42.12 -29.32
N THR A 25 -25.28 -42.66 -30.32
CA THR A 25 -23.85 -42.35 -30.53
C THR A 25 -23.63 -40.89 -30.93
N THR A 26 -24.46 -40.32 -31.81
CA THR A 26 -24.36 -38.92 -32.25
C THR A 26 -24.75 -37.93 -31.13
N THR A 27 -25.77 -38.27 -30.33
CA THR A 27 -26.18 -37.45 -29.18
C THR A 27 -25.15 -37.51 -28.06
N ASN A 28 -24.56 -38.67 -27.78
CA ASN A 28 -23.49 -38.81 -26.80
C ASN A 28 -22.21 -38.07 -27.21
N SER A 29 -21.80 -38.13 -28.48
CA SER A 29 -20.62 -37.40 -28.96
C SER A 29 -20.82 -35.88 -28.90
N SER A 30 -22.01 -35.39 -29.30
CA SER A 30 -22.37 -33.97 -29.23
C SER A 30 -22.43 -33.46 -27.79
N ASN A 31 -23.03 -34.24 -26.88
CA ASN A 31 -23.07 -33.90 -25.45
C ASN A 31 -21.67 -33.86 -24.82
N GLN A 32 -20.78 -34.78 -25.21
CA GLN A 32 -19.39 -34.79 -24.73
C GLN A 32 -18.59 -33.59 -25.24
N GLU A 33 -18.83 -33.15 -26.49
CA GLU A 33 -18.22 -31.94 -27.05
C GLU A 33 -18.71 -30.66 -26.36
N ILE A 34 -20.02 -30.58 -26.04
CA ILE A 34 -20.60 -29.45 -25.28
C ILE A 34 -19.99 -29.38 -23.87
N LEU A 35 -19.83 -30.52 -23.19
CA LEU A 35 -19.20 -30.58 -21.87
C LEU A 35 -17.74 -30.16 -21.93
N LEU A 36 -16.97 -30.67 -22.90
CA LEU A 36 -15.58 -30.29 -23.11
C LEU A 36 -15.41 -28.79 -23.38
N ASN A 37 -16.31 -28.21 -24.19
CA ASN A 37 -16.28 -26.78 -24.50
C ASN A 37 -16.64 -25.92 -23.27
N LYS A 38 -17.63 -26.34 -22.45
CA LYS A 38 -17.92 -25.70 -21.16
C LYS A 38 -16.75 -25.78 -20.19
N GLU A 39 -16.07 -26.93 -20.09
CA GLU A 39 -14.89 -27.08 -19.24
C GLU A 39 -13.74 -26.18 -19.70
N LYS A 40 -13.47 -26.12 -21.00
CA LYS A 40 -12.47 -25.21 -21.57
C LYS A 40 -12.80 -23.74 -21.30
N GLU A 41 -14.07 -23.36 -21.44
CA GLU A 41 -14.51 -21.99 -21.15
C GLU A 41 -14.38 -21.65 -19.65
N ASN A 42 -14.77 -22.57 -18.77
CA ASN A 42 -14.63 -22.42 -17.33
C ASN A 42 -13.15 -22.34 -16.91
N ALA A 43 -12.28 -23.17 -17.48
CA ALA A 43 -10.84 -23.11 -17.26
C ALA A 43 -10.25 -21.78 -17.72
N LYS A 44 -10.67 -21.27 -18.88
CA LYS A 44 -10.26 -19.95 -19.38
C LYS A 44 -10.70 -18.82 -18.45
N ARG A 45 -11.96 -18.82 -18.02
CA ARG A 45 -12.49 -17.84 -17.05
C ARG A 45 -11.75 -17.89 -15.72
N ALA A 46 -11.46 -19.09 -15.21
CA ALA A 46 -10.69 -19.28 -13.98
C ALA A 46 -9.26 -18.73 -14.11
N LEU A 47 -8.59 -18.99 -15.24
CA LEU A 47 -7.26 -18.46 -15.53
C LEU A 47 -7.26 -16.93 -15.63
N ASP A 48 -8.25 -16.35 -16.31
CA ASP A 48 -8.37 -14.91 -16.46
C ASP A 48 -8.67 -14.22 -15.11
N ASN A 49 -9.53 -14.82 -14.28
CA ASN A 49 -9.76 -14.37 -12.91
C ASN A 49 -8.49 -14.46 -12.06
N GLN A 50 -7.69 -15.53 -12.18
CA GLN A 50 -6.43 -15.66 -11.45
C GLN A 50 -5.43 -14.58 -11.87
N LYS A 51 -5.34 -14.27 -13.16
CA LYS A 51 -4.50 -13.17 -13.67
C LYS A 51 -4.96 -11.82 -13.11
N GLU A 52 -6.26 -11.58 -13.08
CA GLU A 52 -6.81 -10.33 -12.53
C GLU A 52 -6.55 -10.21 -11.02
N LEU A 53 -6.76 -11.28 -10.26
CA LEU A 53 -6.45 -11.34 -8.83
C LEU A 53 -4.97 -11.06 -8.57
N LYS A 54 -4.07 -11.66 -9.36
CA LYS A 54 -2.63 -11.41 -9.25
C LYS A 54 -2.30 -9.94 -9.52
N LYS A 55 -2.86 -9.34 -10.57
CA LYS A 55 -2.69 -7.89 -10.84
C LYS A 55 -3.17 -7.03 -9.67
N ARG A 56 -4.34 -7.35 -9.10
CA ARG A 56 -4.87 -6.62 -7.93
C ARG A 56 -3.96 -6.78 -6.70
N GLN A 57 -3.44 -7.98 -6.46
CA GLN A 57 -2.46 -8.22 -5.38
C GLN A 57 -1.18 -7.42 -5.59
N ASP A 58 -0.65 -7.37 -6.81
CA ASP A 58 0.54 -6.60 -7.12
C ASP A 58 0.32 -5.09 -6.90
N LEU A 59 -0.84 -4.57 -7.31
CA LEU A 59 -1.23 -3.18 -7.04
C LEU A 59 -1.36 -2.89 -5.54
N LEU A 60 -2.03 -3.77 -4.79
CA LEU A 60 -2.16 -3.63 -3.34
C LEU A 60 -0.80 -3.63 -2.65
N LYS A 61 0.12 -4.48 -3.08
CA LYS A 61 1.50 -4.52 -2.55
C LYS A 61 2.25 -3.22 -2.84
N GLN A 62 2.13 -2.69 -4.06
CA GLN A 62 2.73 -1.40 -4.41
C GLN A 62 2.18 -0.25 -3.55
N ASP A 63 0.87 -0.23 -3.31
CA ASP A 63 0.25 0.81 -2.49
C ASP A 63 0.60 0.67 -1.01
N GLN A 64 0.72 -0.56 -0.50
CA GLN A 64 1.25 -0.83 0.84
C GLN A 64 2.70 -0.31 0.98
N ASP A 65 3.56 -0.58 -0.01
CA ASP A 65 4.94 -0.10 -0.01
C ASP A 65 5.03 1.43 -0.05
N LYS A 66 4.17 2.09 -0.85
CA LYS A 66 4.08 3.56 -0.89
C LYS A 66 3.64 4.12 0.46
N ALA A 67 2.61 3.54 1.07
CA ALA A 67 2.12 3.94 2.38
C ALA A 67 3.20 3.81 3.46
N LEU A 68 3.93 2.69 3.48
CA LEU A 68 5.01 2.44 4.44
C LEU A 68 6.18 3.40 4.25
N LYS A 69 6.56 3.70 2.99
CA LYS A 69 7.57 4.74 2.69
C LYS A 69 7.13 6.11 3.18
N ARG A 70 5.85 6.45 3.01
CA ARG A 70 5.28 7.72 3.48
C ARG A 70 5.29 7.82 5.00
N GLN A 71 4.89 6.75 5.69
CA GLN A 71 4.94 6.67 7.15
C GLN A 71 6.36 6.91 7.68
N LYS A 72 7.36 6.24 7.11
CA LYS A 72 8.77 6.43 7.49
C LYS A 72 9.26 7.88 7.29
N LYS A 73 8.82 8.54 6.21
CA LYS A 73 9.15 9.95 5.96
C LYS A 73 8.54 10.88 7.02
N ILE A 74 7.28 10.65 7.38
CA ILE A 74 6.57 11.41 8.41
C ILE A 74 7.27 11.23 9.77
N GLU A 75 7.55 9.99 10.16
CA GLU A 75 8.24 9.68 11.42
C GLU A 75 9.63 10.34 11.48
N SER A 76 10.41 10.26 10.40
CA SER A 76 11.71 10.93 10.32
C SER A 76 11.60 12.45 10.47
N ALA A 77 10.58 13.07 9.87
CA ALA A 77 10.34 14.50 10.00
C ALA A 77 9.92 14.89 11.43
N GLN A 78 9.05 14.10 12.08
CA GLN A 78 8.68 14.29 13.49
C GLN A 78 9.89 14.19 14.42
N ASN A 79 10.75 13.19 14.22
CA ASN A 79 11.98 13.01 14.99
C ASN A 79 12.94 14.20 14.83
N LYS A 80 13.05 14.77 13.62
CA LYS A 80 13.86 15.99 13.38
C LYS A 80 13.29 17.20 14.13
N ILE A 81 11.97 17.37 14.13
CA ILE A 81 11.29 18.43 14.88
C ILE A 81 11.57 18.30 16.38
N GLU A 82 11.44 17.09 16.93
CA GLU A 82 11.69 16.84 18.35
C GLU A 82 13.14 17.16 18.74
N ARG A 83 14.11 16.76 17.91
CA ARG A 83 15.53 17.11 18.13
C ARG A 83 15.74 18.62 18.14
N THR A 84 15.20 19.34 17.16
CA THR A 84 15.30 20.81 17.12
C THR A 84 14.68 21.44 18.38
N LYS A 85 13.53 20.94 18.85
CA LYS A 85 12.92 21.42 20.11
C LYS A 85 13.82 21.20 21.33
N LYS A 86 14.48 20.03 21.42
CA LYS A 86 15.45 19.74 22.49
C LYS A 86 16.66 20.69 22.43
N ASP A 87 17.15 20.98 21.23
CA ASP A 87 18.28 21.90 21.03
C ASP A 87 17.93 23.35 21.41
N ILE A 88 16.71 23.79 21.09
CA ILE A 88 16.17 25.10 21.53
C ILE A 88 16.20 25.16 23.05
N LYS A 89 15.54 24.21 23.73
CA LYS A 89 15.47 24.18 25.19
C LYS A 89 16.84 24.16 25.84
N LYS A 90 17.77 23.36 25.33
CA LYS A 90 19.14 23.29 25.84
C LYS A 90 19.89 24.62 25.69
N THR A 91 19.64 25.35 24.62
CA THR A 91 20.26 26.66 24.38
C THR A 91 19.63 27.74 25.26
N GLU A 92 18.31 27.71 25.44
CA GLU A 92 17.58 28.56 26.38
C GLU A 92 18.06 28.34 27.82
N ASP A 93 18.20 27.09 28.27
CA ASP A 93 18.71 26.76 29.60
C ASP A 93 20.14 27.27 29.84
N LYS A 94 21.00 27.21 28.81
CA LYS A 94 22.35 27.80 28.88
C LYS A 94 22.31 29.31 28.96
N ASN A 95 21.39 29.95 28.22
CA ASN A 95 21.24 31.39 28.25
C ASN A 95 20.71 31.88 29.60
N LEU A 96 19.71 31.18 30.16
CA LEU A 96 19.16 31.46 31.49
C LEU A 96 20.26 31.45 32.56
N LYS A 97 21.13 30.44 32.58
CA LYS A 97 22.27 30.38 33.51
C LYS A 97 23.17 31.62 33.41
N ILE A 98 23.46 32.07 32.20
CA ILE A 98 24.27 33.28 31.99
C ILE A 98 23.53 34.54 32.45
N GLN A 99 22.22 34.63 32.18
CA GLN A 99 21.43 35.77 32.65
C GLN A 99 21.34 35.80 34.18
N ASP A 100 21.25 34.66 34.84
CA ASP A 100 21.25 34.58 36.30
C ASP A 100 22.62 34.96 36.89
N GLU A 101 23.72 34.51 36.27
CA GLU A 101 25.08 34.96 36.62
C GLU A 101 25.23 36.49 36.51
N LEU A 102 24.68 37.08 35.45
CA LEU A 102 24.69 38.52 35.22
C LEU A 102 23.85 39.29 36.24
N LYS A 103 22.67 38.79 36.61
CA LYS A 103 21.77 39.43 37.60
C LYS A 103 22.36 39.44 39.00
N LEU A 104 23.08 38.37 39.36
CA LEU A 104 23.68 38.24 40.69
C LEU A 104 24.92 39.12 40.90
N ASN A 105 25.37 39.88 39.88
CA ASN A 105 26.55 40.76 39.93
C ASN A 105 27.82 40.10 40.51
N LYS A 106 27.95 38.77 40.37
CA LYS A 106 29.07 37.97 40.91
C LYS A 106 30.35 38.07 40.06
N LEU A 107 30.39 38.97 39.07
CA LEU A 107 31.40 38.99 38.03
C LEU A 107 32.11 40.35 37.96
N PRO A 108 33.45 40.37 37.79
CA PRO A 108 34.18 41.59 37.46
C PRO A 108 33.65 42.23 36.16
N GLU A 109 33.67 43.56 36.07
CA GLU A 109 33.07 44.34 34.97
C GLU A 109 33.54 43.91 33.57
N ASN A 110 34.83 43.59 33.42
CA ASN A 110 35.40 42.97 32.20
C ASN A 110 34.64 41.71 31.77
N LYS A 111 34.31 40.82 32.71
CA LYS A 111 33.65 39.54 32.43
C LYS A 111 32.14 39.71 32.20
N VAL A 112 31.53 40.77 32.72
CA VAL A 112 30.11 41.09 32.50
C VAL A 112 29.84 41.33 31.02
N HIS A 113 30.67 42.13 30.34
CA HIS A 113 30.52 42.38 28.90
C HIS A 113 30.64 41.10 28.06
N GLN A 114 31.62 40.25 28.36
CA GLN A 114 31.79 38.97 27.67
C GLN A 114 30.58 38.04 27.84
N ARG A 115 30.05 37.95 29.07
CA ARG A 115 28.84 37.15 29.36
C ARG A 115 27.61 37.71 28.67
N LYS A 116 27.45 39.04 28.59
CA LYS A 116 26.36 39.70 27.87
C LYS A 116 26.41 39.40 26.36
N ILE A 117 27.60 39.44 25.75
CA ILE A 117 27.79 39.04 24.36
C ILE A 117 27.39 37.57 24.16
N LYS A 118 27.85 36.68 25.03
CA LYS A 118 27.52 35.25 24.95
C LYS A 118 26.02 34.98 25.12
N SER A 119 25.34 35.72 25.99
CA SER A 119 23.89 35.64 26.13
C SER A 119 23.17 36.05 24.84
N LYS A 120 23.59 37.16 24.22
CA LYS A 120 23.04 37.61 22.92
C LYS A 120 23.31 36.62 21.78
N GLN A 121 24.47 35.95 21.79
CA GLN A 121 24.77 34.88 20.84
C GLN A 121 23.82 33.68 21.00
N TYR A 122 23.51 33.28 22.24
CA TYR A 122 22.52 32.21 22.48
C TYR A 122 21.11 32.62 22.10
N GLU A 123 20.69 33.87 22.35
CA GLU A 123 19.39 34.38 21.87
C GLU A 123 19.29 34.28 20.33
N LEU A 124 20.35 34.67 19.62
CA LEU A 124 20.41 34.59 18.17
C LEU A 124 20.40 33.13 17.67
N GLU A 125 21.09 32.22 18.36
CA GLU A 125 21.05 30.79 18.06
C GLU A 125 19.66 30.20 18.26
N VAL A 126 18.96 30.57 19.33
CA VAL A 126 17.56 30.16 19.57
C VAL A 126 16.66 30.65 18.45
N LEU A 127 16.76 31.91 18.03
CA LEU A 127 15.97 32.44 16.91
C LEU A 127 16.22 31.68 15.59
N LYS A 128 17.48 31.33 15.30
CA LYS A 128 17.83 30.48 14.15
C LYS A 128 17.19 29.10 14.24
N LEU A 129 17.24 28.47 15.42
CA LEU A 129 16.64 27.15 15.64
C LEU A 129 15.11 27.20 15.57
N GLN A 130 14.47 28.27 16.07
CA GLN A 130 13.03 28.48 15.96
C GLN A 130 12.61 28.68 14.50
N SER A 131 13.36 29.46 13.72
CA SER A 131 13.11 29.60 12.28
C SER A 131 13.19 28.24 11.55
N LYS A 132 14.22 27.44 11.87
CA LYS A 132 14.37 26.08 11.35
C LYS A 132 13.21 25.16 11.78
N LEU A 133 12.74 25.27 13.02
CA LEU A 133 11.60 24.51 13.52
C LEU A 133 10.32 24.84 12.73
N THR A 134 10.06 26.12 12.47
CA THR A 134 8.91 26.56 11.65
C THR A 134 8.99 25.97 10.23
N GLN A 135 10.16 26.01 9.59
CA GLN A 135 10.36 25.40 8.28
C GLN A 135 10.11 23.89 8.29
N GLN A 136 10.58 23.19 9.34
CA GLN A 136 10.34 21.75 9.51
C GLN A 136 8.86 21.43 9.70
N GLN A 137 8.13 22.24 10.47
CA GLN A 137 6.69 22.08 10.68
C GLN A 137 5.90 22.32 9.39
N GLN A 138 6.26 23.34 8.61
CA GLN A 138 5.66 23.58 7.29
C GLN A 138 5.92 22.42 6.33
N ALA A 139 7.15 21.90 6.30
CA ALA A 139 7.49 20.74 5.47
C ALA A 139 6.72 19.48 5.89
N LEU A 140 6.53 19.26 7.19
CA LEU A 140 5.72 18.16 7.70
C LEU A 140 4.24 18.34 7.31
N SER A 141 3.67 19.54 7.44
CA SER A 141 2.29 19.81 7.00
C SER A 141 2.12 19.45 5.52
N LYS A 142 3.03 19.92 4.66
CA LYS A 142 2.99 19.58 3.22
C LYS A 142 3.06 18.08 2.95
N LEU A 143 3.83 17.31 3.74
CA LEU A 143 3.91 15.84 3.62
C LEU A 143 2.63 15.14 4.09
N LEU A 144 1.92 15.71 5.06
CA LEU A 144 0.62 15.21 5.53
C LEU A 144 -0.48 15.55 4.52
N ASP A 145 -0.42 16.72 3.91
CA ASP A 145 -1.41 17.21 2.95
C ASP A 145 -1.26 16.60 1.54
N SER A 146 -0.04 16.17 1.14
CA SER A 146 0.17 15.55 -0.17
C SER A 146 -0.47 14.16 -0.24
N LYS A 147 -1.60 14.00 -0.93
CA LYS A 147 -2.29 12.71 -1.10
C LYS A 147 -1.38 11.64 -1.71
#